data_AF-A0A7C2INX4-F1
#
_entry.id   AF-A0A7C2INX4-F1
#
_cell.length_a   1.000
_cell.length_b   1.000
_cell.length_c   1.000
_cell.angle_alpha   90.00
_cell.angle_beta   90.00
_cell.angle_gamma   90.00
#
_symmetry.space_group_name_H-M   'P 1'
#
loop_
_entity.id
_entity.type
_entity.pdbx_description
1 polymer ?
#
loop_
_entity_poly.entity_id
_entity_poly.type
_entity_poly.pdbx_seq_one_letter_code
_entity_poly.pdbx_strand_id
1 'polypeptide(L)'
;MASQTKSVLLSRLRTIEGHVRGILRMVEADAYCPEVLAQAMAVQSAVDRFSLELLEHHLGTCFITAVRGDSEQERERALREILNIFEASAKLKRTRLPQPATGDDGVPENQRTCRTGPSGLVA
;
A
#
# COMPACT_ATOMS: atom_id res chain seq x y z
N MET A 1 0.57 24.65 3.30
CA MET A 1 1.73 23.89 2.80
C MET A 1 2.71 24.85 2.14
N ALA A 2 3.99 24.77 2.49
CA ALA A 2 5.04 25.62 1.92
C ALA A 2 5.27 25.32 0.42
N SER A 3 5.69 26.34 -0.35
CA SER A 3 5.89 26.25 -1.80
C SER A 3 6.88 25.15 -2.21
N GLN A 4 7.97 24.98 -1.45
CA GLN A 4 9.00 23.97 -1.72
C GLN A 4 8.46 22.54 -1.50
N THR A 5 7.76 22.27 -0.39
CA THR A 5 7.14 20.96 -0.13
C THR A 5 6.12 20.60 -1.21
N LYS A 6 5.29 21.57 -1.63
CA LYS A 6 4.34 21.37 -2.71
C LYS A 6 5.03 20.91 -4.00
N SER A 7 6.16 21.52 -4.35
CA SER A 7 6.92 21.15 -5.55
C SER A 7 7.47 19.73 -5.50
N VAL A 8 7.98 19.29 -4.33
CA VAL A 8 8.50 17.94 -4.12
C VAL A 8 7.38 16.91 -4.25
N LEU A 9 6.26 17.13 -3.57
CA LEU A 9 5.10 16.24 -3.62
C LEU A 9 4.53 16.10 -5.04
N LEU A 10 4.44 17.22 -5.77
CA LEU A 10 4.02 17.20 -7.18
C LEU A 10 5.01 16.41 -8.05
N SER A 11 6.31 16.54 -7.81
CA SER A 11 7.32 15.75 -8.54
C SER A 11 7.14 14.26 -8.29
N ARG A 12 6.90 13.84 -7.04
CA ARG A 12 6.63 12.43 -6.70
C ARG A 12 5.40 11.90 -7.41
N LEU A 13 4.30 12.68 -7.40
CA LEU A 13 3.07 12.29 -8.07
C LEU A 13 3.27 12.12 -9.59
N ARG A 14 4.04 13.00 -10.25
CA ARG A 14 4.38 12.85 -11.67
C ARG A 14 5.17 11.57 -11.95
N THR A 15 6.10 11.20 -11.06
CA THR A 15 6.83 9.93 -11.17
C THR A 15 5.88 8.73 -11.03
N ILE A 16 5.00 8.73 -10.02
CA ILE A 16 3.99 7.69 -9.81
C ILE A 16 3.09 7.55 -11.05
N GLU A 17 2.60 8.66 -11.58
CA GLU A 17 1.80 8.69 -12.81
C GLU A 17 2.55 8.06 -14.00
N GLY A 18 3.84 8.36 -14.14
CA GLY A 18 4.70 7.77 -15.16
C GLY A 18 4.81 6.24 -15.05
N HIS A 19 4.97 5.73 -13.83
CA HIS A 19 5.00 4.28 -13.58
C HIS A 19 3.65 3.61 -13.89
N VAL A 20 2.54 4.19 -13.44
CA VAL A 20 1.19 3.67 -13.73
C VAL A 20 0.94 3.62 -15.24
N ARG A 21 1.33 4.67 -15.97
CA ARG A 21 1.25 4.70 -17.44
C ARG A 21 2.17 3.68 -18.10
N GLY A 22 3.31 3.39 -17.49
CA GLY A 22 4.22 2.33 -17.91
C GLY A 22 3.57 0.95 -17.81
N ILE A 23 2.96 0.65 -16.67
CA ILE A 23 2.21 -0.60 -16.43
C ILE A 23 1.08 -0.76 -17.46
N LEU A 24 0.32 0.30 -17.73
CA LEU A 24 -0.75 0.28 -18.73
C LEU A 24 -0.21 -0.21 -20.08
N ARG A 25 0.89 0.38 -20.58
CA ARG A 25 1.52 -0.04 -21.85
C ARG A 25 2.06 -1.47 -21.82
N MET A 26 2.59 -1.91 -20.67
CA MET A 26 3.08 -3.29 -20.52
C MET A 26 1.92 -4.29 -20.64
N VAL A 27 0.77 -3.98 -20.04
CA VAL A 27 -0.43 -4.83 -20.14
C VAL A 27 -0.99 -4.82 -21.55
N GLU A 28 -1.09 -3.67 -22.21
CA GLU A 28 -1.51 -3.56 -23.62
C GLU A 28 -0.62 -4.34 -24.58
N ALA A 29 0.65 -4.55 -24.22
CA ALA A 29 1.64 -5.28 -25.00
C ALA A 29 1.82 -6.75 -24.58
N ASP A 30 0.92 -7.30 -23.73
CA ASP A 30 1.00 -8.66 -23.19
C ASP A 30 2.38 -9.00 -22.58
N ALA A 31 2.98 -8.02 -21.88
CA ALA A 31 4.30 -8.17 -21.29
C ALA A 31 4.36 -9.26 -20.20
N TYR A 32 5.56 -9.79 -19.97
CA TYR A 32 5.78 -10.89 -19.04
C TYR A 32 5.33 -10.54 -17.61
N CYS A 33 4.38 -11.33 -17.07
CA CYS A 33 3.67 -11.01 -15.83
C CYS A 33 4.57 -10.66 -14.63
N PRO A 34 5.71 -11.35 -14.37
CA PRO A 34 6.61 -10.98 -13.27
C PRO A 34 7.18 -9.55 -13.40
N GLU A 35 7.41 -9.05 -14.61
CA GLU A 35 7.89 -7.69 -14.83
C GLU A 35 6.80 -6.65 -14.56
N VAL A 36 5.57 -6.94 -15.01
CA VAL A 36 4.40 -6.10 -14.69
C VAL A 36 4.19 -6.04 -13.17
N LEU A 37 4.32 -7.18 -12.49
CA LEU A 37 4.22 -7.26 -11.04
C LEU A 37 5.32 -6.45 -10.35
N ALA A 38 6.56 -6.54 -10.81
CA ALA A 38 7.68 -5.75 -10.28
C ALA A 38 7.41 -4.24 -10.42
N GLN A 39 6.88 -3.78 -11.57
CA GLN A 39 6.49 -2.38 -11.75
C GLN A 39 5.33 -1.97 -10.83
N ALA A 40 4.32 -2.83 -10.65
CA ALA A 40 3.23 -2.57 -9.72
C ALA A 40 3.73 -2.41 -8.27
N MET A 41 4.70 -3.23 -7.84
CA MET A 41 5.34 -3.09 -6.53
C MET A 41 6.16 -1.81 -6.39
N ALA A 42 6.79 -1.35 -7.48
CA ALA A 42 7.47 -0.06 -7.51
C ALA A 42 6.48 1.12 -7.32
N VAL A 43 5.30 1.06 -7.95
CA VAL A 43 4.22 2.03 -7.74
C VAL A 43 3.79 2.06 -6.27
N GLN A 44 3.53 0.90 -5.67
CA GLN A 44 3.12 0.82 -4.26
C GLN A 44 4.16 1.47 -3.34
N SER A 45 5.45 1.16 -3.56
CA SER A 45 6.55 1.73 -2.78
C SER A 45 6.67 3.24 -2.96
N ALA A 46 6.44 3.76 -4.17
CA ALA A 46 6.45 5.19 -4.46
C ALA A 46 5.28 5.93 -3.78
N VAL A 47 4.08 5.33 -3.75
CA VAL A 47 2.90 5.87 -3.04
C VAL A 47 3.11 5.86 -1.53
N ASP A 48 3.70 4.80 -0.97
CA ASP A 48 4.02 4.73 0.46
C ASP A 48 5.01 5.83 0.84
N ARG A 49 6.04 6.06 0.02
CA ARG A 49 7.00 7.15 0.22
C ARG A 49 6.36 8.53 0.15
N PHE A 50 5.50 8.77 -0.84
CA PHE A 50 4.74 10.02 -0.96
C PHE A 50 3.88 10.27 0.28
N SER A 51 3.19 9.24 0.77
CA SER A 51 2.31 9.33 1.93
C SER A 51 3.09 9.69 3.19
N LEU A 52 4.30 9.12 3.37
CA LEU A 52 5.19 9.45 4.47
C LEU A 52 5.68 10.90 4.41
N GLU A 53 6.14 11.36 3.23
CA GLU A 53 6.60 12.74 3.03
C GLU A 53 5.48 13.77 3.30
N LEU A 54 4.24 13.45 2.89
CA LEU A 54 3.07 14.27 3.18
C LEU A 54 2.74 14.31 4.67
N LEU A 55 2.77 13.15 5.35
CA LEU A 55 2.51 13.05 6.78
C LEU A 55 3.54 13.81 7.60
N GLU A 56 4.83 13.66 7.28
CA GLU A 56 5.92 14.39 7.93
C GLU A 56 5.71 15.90 7.84
N HIS A 57 5.33 16.41 6.67
CA HIS A 57 5.03 17.84 6.51
C HIS A 57 3.82 18.28 7.36
N HIS A 58 2.75 17.49 7.37
CA HIS A 58 1.56 17.81 8.15
C HIS A 58 1.85 17.84 9.66
N LEU A 59 2.60 16.84 10.15
CA LEU A 59 3.03 16.79 11.54
C LEU A 59 3.95 17.97 11.88
N GLY A 60 4.89 18.29 10.98
CA GLY A 60 5.85 19.38 11.16
C GLY A 60 5.26 20.79 11.11
N THR A 61 4.00 20.95 10.69
CA THR A 61 3.36 22.27 10.51
C THR A 61 2.06 22.38 11.29
N CYS A 62 0.95 21.87 10.74
CA CYS A 62 -0.38 22.01 11.33
C CYS A 62 -0.45 21.40 12.73
N PHE A 63 0.07 20.18 12.88
CA PHE A 63 0.00 19.46 14.16
C PHE A 63 0.85 20.13 15.25
N ILE A 64 2.13 20.46 14.97
CA ILE A 64 2.98 21.18 15.93
C ILE A 64 2.36 22.53 16.34
N THR A 65 1.74 23.24 15.38
CA THR A 65 1.07 24.51 15.69
C THR A 65 -0.11 24.30 16.65
N ALA A 66 -0.96 23.31 16.39
CA ALA A 66 -2.09 22.96 17.26
C ALA A 66 -1.63 22.52 18.66
N VAL A 67 -0.57 21.70 18.75
CA VAL A 67 -0.03 21.22 20.03
C VAL A 67 0.58 22.35 20.87
N ARG A 68 1.20 23.34 20.23
CA ARG A 68 1.76 24.52 20.91
C ARG A 68 0.73 25.57 21.29
N GLY A 69 -0.49 25.47 20.78
CA GLY A 69 -1.59 26.35 21.13
C GLY A 69 -2.13 26.07 22.54
N ASP A 70 -2.83 27.06 23.10
CA ASP A 70 -3.40 26.97 24.45
C ASP A 70 -4.76 26.24 24.49
N SER A 71 -5.40 26.05 23.33
CA SER A 71 -6.72 25.41 23.21
C SER A 71 -6.64 23.89 23.33
N GLU A 72 -7.17 23.35 24.42
CA GLU A 72 -7.31 21.89 24.61
C GLU A 72 -8.16 21.24 23.51
N GLN A 73 -9.23 21.92 23.07
CA GLN A 73 -10.10 21.43 22.00
C GLN A 73 -9.35 21.33 20.67
N GLU A 74 -8.45 22.26 20.37
CA GLU A 74 -7.66 22.24 19.14
C GLU A 74 -6.62 21.10 19.16
N ARG A 75 -5.99 20.87 20.31
CA ARG A 75 -5.06 19.74 20.51
C ARG A 75 -5.76 18.40 20.31
N GLU A 76 -6.93 18.22 20.93
CA GLU A 76 -7.72 16.99 20.82
C GLU A 76 -8.19 16.75 19.38
N ARG A 77 -8.59 17.81 18.67
CA ARG A 77 -8.96 17.73 17.25
C ARG A 77 -7.77 17.26 16.40
N ALA A 78 -6.60 17.88 16.56
CA ALA A 78 -5.41 17.53 15.80
C ALA A 78 -4.98 16.07 16.04
N LEU A 79 -5.10 15.58 17.28
CA LEU A 79 -4.86 14.17 17.60
C LEU A 79 -5.82 13.23 16.85
N ARG A 80 -7.13 13.53 16.89
CA ARG A 80 -8.15 12.71 16.21
C ARG A 80 -7.96 12.68 14.69
N GLU A 81 -7.54 13.79 14.08
CA GLU A 81 -7.25 13.86 12.65
C GLU A 81 -6.19 12.83 12.24
N ILE A 82 -5.11 12.71 13.02
CA ILE A 82 -4.07 11.70 12.77
C ILE A 82 -4.59 10.27 12.99
N LEU A 83 -5.28 10.03 14.11
CA LEU A 83 -5.82 8.70 14.42
C LEU A 83 -6.77 8.18 13.32
N ASN A 84 -7.64 9.06 12.78
CA ASN A 84 -8.56 8.72 11.70
C ASN A 84 -7.85 8.24 10.43
N ILE A 85 -6.71 8.86 10.07
CA ILE A 85 -5.90 8.47 8.91
C ILE A 85 -5.32 7.05 9.11
N PHE A 86 -4.82 6.75 10.31
CA PHE A 86 -4.27 5.42 10.62
C PHE A 86 -5.34 4.33 10.71
N GLU A 87 -6.53 4.64 11.22
CA GLU A 87 -7.66 3.71 11.22
C GLU A 87 -8.09 3.35 9.79
N ALA A 88 -8.19 4.34 8.90
CA ALA A 88 -8.52 4.12 7.50
C ALA A 88 -7.48 3.21 6.81
N SER A 89 -6.20 3.46 7.09
CA SER A 89 -5.09 2.66 6.58
C SER A 89 -5.10 1.22 7.11
N ALA A 90 -5.45 1.02 8.39
CA ALA A 90 -5.54 -0.31 9.00
C ALA A 90 -6.72 -1.14 8.48
N LYS A 91 -7.84 -0.50 8.14
CA LYS A 91 -9.00 -1.17 7.51
C LYS A 91 -8.65 -1.77 6.15
N LEU A 92 -7.84 -1.07 5.34
CA LEU A 92 -7.37 -1.54 4.03
C LEU A 92 -6.43 -2.76 4.11
N LYS A 93 -5.67 -2.89 5.20
CA LYS A 93 -4.78 -4.05 5.42
C LYS A 93 -5.56 -5.25 5.98
N ARG A 94 -6.56 -5.01 6.84
CA ARG A 94 -7.41 -6.06 7.44
C ARG A 94 -8.26 -6.82 6.43
N THR A 95 -8.69 -6.19 5.34
CA THR A 95 -9.42 -6.87 4.26
C THR A 95 -8.56 -7.86 3.46
N ARG A 96 -7.25 -7.89 3.68
CA ARG A 96 -6.27 -8.72 2.96
C ARG A 96 -5.59 -9.79 3.83
N LEU A 97 -5.90 -9.87 5.12
CA LEU A 97 -5.41 -10.96 5.97
C LEU A 97 -6.44 -12.10 5.93
N PRO A 98 -6.12 -13.30 5.40
CA PRO A 98 -6.95 -14.46 5.64
C PRO A 98 -7.00 -14.66 7.16
N GLN A 99 -8.20 -14.82 7.71
CA GLN A 99 -8.36 -15.21 9.11
C GLN A 99 -7.55 -16.50 9.31
N PRO A 100 -6.80 -16.67 10.42
CA PRO A 100 -6.23 -17.96 10.73
C PRO A 100 -7.37 -18.97 10.75
N ALA A 101 -7.25 -20.05 9.98
CA ALA A 101 -8.22 -21.14 9.96
C ALA A 101 -8.33 -21.70 11.39
N THR A 102 -9.34 -21.25 12.14
CA THR A 102 -9.69 -21.85 13.42
C THR A 102 -10.55 -23.07 13.13
N GLY A 103 -9.92 -24.24 13.19
CA GLY A 103 -10.58 -25.51 13.50
C GLY A 103 -11.20 -26.28 12.34
N ASP A 104 -10.78 -27.54 12.26
CA ASP A 104 -11.39 -28.66 11.54
C ASP A 104 -11.28 -28.62 10.00
N ASP A 105 -10.08 -28.91 9.50
CA ASP A 105 -9.89 -29.36 8.12
C ASP A 105 -10.53 -30.75 7.98
N GLY A 106 -11.86 -30.80 7.87
CA GLY A 106 -12.68 -31.99 7.60
C GLY A 106 -12.41 -32.57 6.20
N VAL A 107 -11.15 -32.81 5.87
CA VAL A 107 -10.72 -33.46 4.63
C VAL A 107 -10.75 -34.97 4.89
N PRO A 108 -11.68 -35.73 4.29
CA PRO A 108 -11.67 -37.18 4.40
C PRO A 108 -10.38 -37.72 3.78
N GLU A 109 -9.79 -38.72 4.44
CA GLU A 109 -8.48 -39.28 4.14
C GLU A 109 -8.32 -39.79 2.69
N ASN A 110 -9.44 -40.05 2.00
CA ASN A 110 -9.46 -40.49 0.61
C ASN A 110 -9.20 -39.37 -0.43
N GLN A 111 -9.09 -38.09 -0.03
CA GLN A 111 -8.81 -36.96 -0.93
C GLN A 111 -7.34 -36.51 -0.94
N ARG A 112 -6.43 -37.21 -0.23
CA ARG A 112 -4.97 -36.97 -0.29
C ARG A 112 -4.28 -37.62 -1.49
N THR A 113 -4.90 -37.59 -2.67
CA THR A 113 -4.31 -38.16 -3.91
C THR A 113 -4.49 -37.25 -5.12
N CYS A 114 -3.74 -36.15 -5.16
CA CYS A 114 -3.33 -35.54 -6.44
C CYS A 114 -1.86 -35.95 -6.69
N ARG A 115 -1.65 -37.15 -7.23
CA ARG A 115 -1.40 -37.42 -8.66
C ARG A 115 -0.14 -36.73 -9.20
N THR A 116 1.02 -37.29 -8.86
CA THR A 116 2.19 -37.24 -9.74
C THR A 116 2.12 -38.40 -10.74
N GLY A 117 2.12 -38.06 -12.03
CA GLY A 117 2.44 -38.96 -13.14
C GLY A 117 1.53 -38.78 -14.37
N PRO A 118 1.92 -39.25 -15.58
CA PRO A 118 3.24 -39.74 -16.04
C PRO A 118 3.73 -39.05 -17.36
N SER A 119 4.95 -39.43 -17.79
CA SER A 119 5.58 -39.18 -19.12
C SER A 119 6.22 -37.80 -19.34
N GLY A 120 7.48 -37.63 -19.74
CA GLY A 120 8.53 -38.55 -20.15
C GLY A 120 9.78 -37.77 -20.61
N LEU A 121 10.95 -38.42 -20.53
CA LEU A 121 12.09 -38.32 -21.45
C LEU A 121 12.68 -36.93 -21.77
N VAL A 122 13.81 -36.55 -21.14
CA VAL A 122 15.00 -35.98 -21.84
C VAL A 122 16.25 -36.22 -21.00
N ALA A 123 17.23 -36.90 -21.62
CA ALA A 123 18.69 -37.02 -21.37
C ALA A 123 19.20 -37.23 -19.94
#